data_AF-A0A1M3L9T7-F1
#
_entry.id   AF-A0A1M3L9T7-F1
#
_cell.length_a   1.000
_cell.length_b   1.000
_cell.length_c   1.000
_cell.angle_alpha   90.00
_cell.angle_beta   90.00
_cell.angle_gamma   90.00
#
_symmetry.space_group_name_H-M   'P 1'
#
loop_
_entity.id
_entity.type
_entity.pdbx_description
1 polymer ?
#
loop_
_entity_poly.entity_id
_entity_poly.type
_entity_poly.pdbx_seq_one_letter_code
_entity_poly.pdbx_strand_id
1 'polypeptide(L)'
;MRKIGVIFSLCLLFYSCEVPSSSIKDEKTLRSLIDKALNENDEFAYSEVRAHYFSEERLQDFCYYAIKMANKYDYPDAYYDVFRTLTLTENVPIDSLDNKTKCLALYYLLKSKELGSEIGKYDMENIFPDSIPNSTYYLEEMSKE
;
A
#
# COMPACT_ATOMS: atom_id res chain seq x y z
N MET A 1 3.77 -18.73 54.10
CA MET A 1 4.05 -19.85 53.17
C MET A 1 3.13 -19.66 51.95
N ARG A 2 3.64 -19.13 50.83
CA ARG A 2 3.85 -19.83 49.53
C ARG A 2 2.64 -20.72 49.17
N LYS A 3 1.91 -20.52 48.07
CA LYS A 3 2.40 -20.40 46.68
C LYS A 3 1.43 -19.56 45.83
N ILE A 4 1.93 -18.48 45.21
CA ILE A 4 1.31 -17.86 44.04
C ILE A 4 1.73 -18.74 42.85
N GLY A 5 0.77 -19.47 42.29
CA GLY A 5 0.96 -20.34 41.14
C GLY A 5 0.87 -19.52 39.86
N VAL A 6 2.03 -19.27 39.27
CA VAL A 6 2.26 -18.65 37.97
C VAL A 6 1.55 -19.48 36.89
N ILE A 7 0.44 -18.98 36.35
CA ILE A 7 -0.12 -19.42 35.05
C ILE A 7 -0.52 -18.16 34.28
N PHE A 8 0.48 -17.39 33.86
CA PHE A 8 0.33 -16.25 32.96
C PHE A 8 1.54 -16.24 32.01
N SER A 9 1.82 -17.37 31.36
CA SER A 9 3.03 -17.47 30.55
C SER A 9 3.00 -18.62 29.54
N LEU A 10 1.94 -18.73 28.73
CA LEU A 10 1.95 -19.67 27.58
C LEU A 10 1.04 -19.27 26.40
N CYS A 11 0.67 -17.98 26.29
CA CYS A 11 -0.03 -17.45 25.09
C CYS A 11 0.70 -16.26 24.47
N LEU A 12 2.02 -16.16 24.63
CA LEU A 12 2.87 -15.14 23.99
C LEU A 12 3.83 -15.73 22.93
N LEU A 13 3.68 -17.01 22.56
CA LEU A 13 4.60 -17.69 21.64
C LEU A 13 4.06 -17.91 20.22
N PHE A 14 2.91 -17.33 19.87
CA PHE A 14 2.43 -17.33 18.49
C PHE A 14 1.78 -15.98 18.18
N TYR A 15 2.59 -15.01 17.76
CA TYR A 15 2.29 -13.96 16.77
C TYR A 15 3.43 -12.92 16.67
N SER A 16 4.69 -13.30 16.91
CA SER A 16 5.76 -12.66 16.15
C SER A 16 5.75 -13.32 14.77
N CYS A 17 4.90 -12.82 13.89
CA CYS A 17 5.16 -12.95 12.46
C CYS A 17 6.36 -12.04 12.19
N GLU A 18 7.56 -12.51 12.51
CA GLU A 18 8.77 -11.94 11.92
C GLU A 18 8.71 -12.31 10.45
N VAL A 19 8.15 -11.40 9.64
CA VAL A 19 8.25 -11.50 8.18
C VAL A 19 9.74 -11.39 7.88
N PRO A 20 10.40 -12.46 7.43
CA PRO A 20 11.82 -12.38 7.12
C PRO A 20 11.95 -11.42 5.94
N SER A 21 12.61 -10.29 6.11
CA SER A 21 12.93 -9.41 4.99
C SER A 21 14.04 -10.06 4.15
N SER A 22 13.71 -11.10 3.40
CA SER A 22 14.61 -11.62 2.38
C SER A 22 14.38 -10.80 1.12
N SER A 23 15.22 -9.79 0.90
CA SER A 23 15.33 -9.15 -0.41
C SER A 23 15.39 -10.25 -1.47
N ILE A 24 14.40 -10.33 -2.36
CA ILE A 24 14.36 -11.35 -3.41
C ILE A 24 15.65 -11.22 -4.23
N LYS A 25 16.54 -12.22 -4.16
CA LYS A 25 17.89 -12.14 -4.75
C LYS A 25 17.95 -12.61 -6.18
N ASP A 26 16.93 -13.33 -6.65
CA ASP A 26 16.88 -13.90 -7.98
C ASP A 26 15.67 -13.40 -8.78
N GLU A 27 15.94 -12.97 -10.01
CA GLU A 27 14.95 -12.38 -10.93
C GLU A 27 13.83 -13.38 -11.28
N LYS A 28 14.14 -14.68 -11.31
CA LYS A 28 13.16 -15.72 -11.63
C LYS A 28 12.08 -15.82 -10.55
N THR A 29 12.46 -15.78 -9.28
CA THR A 29 11.53 -15.74 -8.15
C THR A 29 10.70 -14.47 -8.18
N LEU A 30 11.32 -13.31 -8.38
CA LEU A 30 10.58 -12.04 -8.49
C LEU A 30 9.53 -12.11 -9.60
N ARG A 31 9.92 -12.59 -10.79
CA ARG A 31 9.00 -12.74 -11.93
C ARG A 31 7.87 -13.71 -11.63
N SER A 32 8.15 -14.82 -10.94
CA SER A 32 7.11 -15.78 -10.53
C SER A 32 6.12 -15.16 -9.55
N LEU A 33 6.58 -14.31 -8.62
CA LEU A 33 5.71 -13.63 -7.67
C LEU A 33 4.86 -12.55 -8.37
N ILE A 34 5.47 -11.80 -9.30
CA ILE A 34 4.75 -10.86 -10.15
C ILE A 34 3.65 -11.59 -10.94
N ASP A 35 3.96 -12.71 -11.58
CA ASP A 35 2.99 -13.48 -12.36
C ASP A 35 1.81 -13.95 -11.49
N LYS A 36 2.07 -14.43 -10.27
CA LYS A 36 1.03 -14.84 -9.31
C LYS A 36 0.16 -13.66 -8.87
N ALA A 37 0.78 -12.55 -8.49
CA ALA A 37 0.04 -11.34 -8.11
C ALA A 37 -0.89 -10.90 -9.25
N LEU A 38 -0.33 -10.69 -10.45
CA LEU A 38 -1.05 -10.07 -11.57
C LEU A 38 -2.08 -10.98 -12.25
N ASN A 39 -1.89 -12.31 -12.21
CA ASN A 39 -2.75 -13.26 -12.90
C ASN A 39 -3.68 -14.04 -11.97
N GLU A 40 -3.26 -14.28 -10.73
CA GLU A 40 -3.97 -15.14 -9.78
C GLU A 40 -4.58 -14.37 -8.61
N ASN A 41 -4.38 -13.04 -8.53
CA ASN A 41 -4.74 -12.22 -7.36
C ASN A 41 -4.10 -12.72 -6.07
N ASP A 42 -2.86 -13.22 -6.14
CA ASP A 42 -2.13 -13.67 -4.96
C ASP A 42 -1.61 -12.45 -4.18
N GLU A 43 -2.37 -12.05 -3.16
CA GLU A 43 -2.06 -10.91 -2.28
C GLU A 43 -0.76 -11.12 -1.49
N PHE A 44 -0.43 -12.36 -1.15
CA PHE A 44 0.86 -12.67 -0.50
C PHE A 44 2.01 -12.43 -1.48
N ALA A 45 1.89 -12.92 -2.71
CA ALA A 45 2.88 -12.66 -3.75
C ALA A 45 3.02 -11.16 -4.05
N TYR A 46 1.91 -10.42 -4.06
CA TYR A 46 1.94 -8.96 -4.20
C TYR A 46 2.70 -8.29 -3.04
N SER A 47 2.46 -8.72 -1.80
CA SER A 47 3.15 -8.21 -0.61
C SER A 47 4.67 -8.41 -0.69
N GLU A 48 5.11 -9.58 -1.16
CA GLU A 48 6.54 -9.88 -1.36
C GLU A 48 7.16 -9.00 -2.47
N VAL A 49 6.43 -8.80 -3.58
CA VAL A 49 6.86 -7.89 -4.66
C VAL A 49 6.96 -6.45 -4.15
N ARG A 50 5.95 -5.99 -3.41
CA ARG A 50 5.94 -4.67 -2.75
C ARG A 50 7.17 -4.51 -1.86
N ALA A 51 7.40 -5.46 -0.95
CA ALA A 51 8.54 -5.41 -0.03
C ALA A 51 9.88 -5.33 -0.77
N HIS A 52 10.05 -6.09 -1.86
CA HIS A 52 11.25 -6.05 -2.68
C HIS A 52 11.49 -4.66 -3.30
N TYR A 53 10.52 -4.11 -4.03
CA TYR A 53 10.69 -2.80 -4.68
C TYR A 53 10.85 -1.64 -3.69
N PHE A 54 10.18 -1.70 -2.54
CA PHE A 54 10.40 -0.73 -1.46
C PHE A 54 11.83 -0.83 -0.89
N SER A 55 12.34 -2.04 -0.69
CA SER A 55 13.70 -2.25 -0.17
C SER A 55 14.82 -1.83 -1.12
N GLU A 56 14.56 -1.86 -2.43
CA GLU A 56 15.50 -1.41 -3.47
C GLU A 56 15.36 0.07 -3.82
N GLU A 57 14.46 0.81 -3.16
CA GLU A 57 14.13 2.21 -3.50
C GLU A 57 13.66 2.39 -4.95
N ARG A 58 13.04 1.36 -5.54
CA ARG A 58 12.59 1.31 -6.94
C ARG A 58 11.07 1.42 -7.06
N LEU A 59 10.48 2.36 -6.33
CA LEU A 59 9.02 2.54 -6.26
C LEU A 59 8.38 2.86 -7.62
N GLN A 60 9.07 3.57 -8.51
CA GLN A 60 8.56 3.87 -9.85
C GLN A 60 8.40 2.60 -10.69
N ASP A 61 9.32 1.63 -10.56
CA ASP A 61 9.23 0.36 -11.27
C ASP A 61 8.04 -0.50 -10.75
N PHE A 62 7.65 -0.29 -9.50
CA PHE A 62 6.52 -0.97 -8.87
C PHE A 62 5.15 -0.41 -9.26
N CYS A 63 5.08 0.85 -9.69
CA CYS A 63 3.84 1.58 -9.97
C CYS A 63 2.90 0.80 -10.92
N TYR A 64 3.43 0.21 -11.98
CA TYR A 64 2.64 -0.60 -12.92
C TYR A 64 1.93 -1.77 -12.22
N TYR A 65 2.61 -2.47 -11.31
CA TYR A 65 2.03 -3.61 -10.60
C TYR A 65 0.96 -3.17 -9.61
N ALA A 66 1.18 -2.07 -8.89
CA ALA A 66 0.20 -1.49 -7.98
C ALA A 66 -1.08 -1.07 -8.72
N ILE A 67 -0.96 -0.37 -9.87
CA ILE A 67 -2.11 0.02 -10.69
C ILE A 67 -2.90 -1.21 -11.15
N LYS A 68 -2.21 -2.27 -11.57
CA LYS A 68 -2.87 -3.51 -12.03
C LYS A 68 -3.64 -4.19 -10.91
N MET A 69 -3.06 -4.30 -9.71
CA MET A 69 -3.74 -4.91 -8.56
C MET A 69 -4.92 -4.07 -8.08
N ALA A 70 -4.74 -2.75 -7.98
CA ALA A 70 -5.80 -1.82 -7.61
C ALA A 70 -6.98 -1.94 -8.57
N ASN A 71 -6.75 -1.77 -9.89
CA ASN A 71 -7.84 -1.64 -10.84
C ASN A 71 -8.44 -2.96 -11.32
N LYS A 72 -7.68 -4.06 -11.33
CA LYS A 72 -8.18 -5.37 -11.81
C LYS A 72 -8.92 -6.14 -10.72
N TYR A 73 -8.46 -6.01 -9.47
CA TYR A 73 -8.91 -6.85 -8.36
C TYR A 73 -9.54 -6.06 -7.22
N ASP A 74 -9.65 -4.73 -7.34
CA ASP A 74 -10.09 -3.84 -6.27
C ASP A 74 -9.27 -4.03 -4.97
N TYR A 75 -7.98 -4.39 -5.08
CA TYR A 75 -7.16 -4.70 -3.91
C TYR A 75 -6.86 -3.42 -3.10
N PRO A 76 -7.37 -3.28 -1.85
CA PRO A 76 -7.37 -2.00 -1.14
C PRO A 76 -5.97 -1.40 -0.92
N ASP A 77 -5.01 -2.24 -0.52
CA ASP A 77 -3.65 -1.78 -0.24
C ASP A 77 -2.90 -1.36 -1.51
N ALA A 78 -3.23 -1.96 -2.66
CA ALA A 78 -2.65 -1.53 -3.93
C ALA A 78 -3.10 -0.14 -4.34
N TYR A 79 -4.34 0.27 -4.00
CA TYR A 79 -4.77 1.65 -4.21
C TYR A 79 -3.88 2.63 -3.43
N TYR A 80 -3.58 2.33 -2.17
CA TYR A 80 -2.67 3.16 -1.37
C TYR A 80 -1.25 3.16 -1.94
N ASP A 81 -0.77 2.02 -2.41
CA ASP A 81 0.55 1.92 -3.01
C ASP A 81 0.66 2.76 -4.29
N VAL A 82 -0.38 2.84 -5.13
CA VAL A 82 -0.39 3.77 -6.27
C VAL A 82 -0.22 5.21 -5.80
N PHE A 83 -1.00 5.65 -4.80
CA PHE A 83 -0.84 6.98 -4.19
C PHE A 83 0.62 7.21 -3.78
N ARG A 84 1.23 6.26 -3.06
CA ARG A 84 2.63 6.37 -2.61
C ARG A 84 3.62 6.47 -3.78
N THR A 85 3.44 5.67 -4.83
CA THR A 85 4.34 5.72 -6.00
C THR A 85 4.23 7.02 -6.79
N LEU A 86 3.08 7.70 -6.74
CA LEU A 86 2.89 9.01 -7.39
C LEU A 86 3.45 10.16 -6.55
N THR A 87 3.37 10.08 -5.22
CA THR A 87 3.79 11.17 -4.33
C THR A 87 5.24 11.09 -3.85
N LEU A 88 5.83 9.90 -3.77
CA LEU A 88 7.19 9.72 -3.24
C LEU A 88 8.32 9.90 -4.26
N THR A 89 7.98 10.12 -5.53
CA THR A 89 8.95 10.15 -6.63
C THR A 89 10.07 11.18 -6.46
N GLU A 90 9.90 12.20 -5.61
CA GLU A 90 10.88 13.30 -5.48
C GLU A 90 11.00 13.85 -4.04
N ASN A 91 10.43 13.19 -3.02
CA ASN A 91 10.28 13.77 -1.66
C ASN A 91 9.62 15.16 -1.63
N VAL A 92 8.82 15.47 -2.65
CA VAL A 92 8.13 16.76 -2.75
C VAL A 92 6.75 16.66 -2.10
N PRO A 93 6.24 17.75 -1.49
CA PRO A 93 4.88 17.79 -0.96
C PRO A 93 3.86 17.50 -2.07
N ILE A 94 2.75 16.84 -1.72
CA ILE A 94 1.66 16.56 -2.68
C ILE A 94 1.16 17.80 -3.43
N ASP A 95 1.27 18.97 -2.81
CA ASP A 95 0.88 20.26 -3.38
C ASP A 95 1.79 20.76 -4.50
N SER A 96 2.96 20.15 -4.72
CA SER A 96 3.84 20.49 -5.83
C SER A 96 3.57 19.69 -7.11
N LEU A 97 2.72 18.67 -7.05
CA LEU A 97 2.32 17.90 -8.23
C LEU A 97 1.45 18.76 -9.15
N ASP A 98 1.48 18.50 -10.46
CA ASP A 98 0.48 19.07 -11.36
C ASP A 98 -0.93 18.61 -10.95
N ASN A 99 -1.94 19.42 -11.26
CA ASN A 99 -3.26 19.22 -10.68
C ASN A 99 -3.89 17.88 -11.08
N LYS A 100 -3.65 17.39 -12.31
CA LYS A 100 -4.14 16.07 -12.75
C LYS A 100 -3.46 14.93 -11.99
N THR A 101 -2.14 14.97 -11.84
CA THR A 101 -1.39 13.97 -11.07
C THR A 101 -1.79 14.00 -9.60
N LYS A 102 -1.97 15.19 -9.00
CA LYS A 102 -2.47 15.36 -7.63
C LYS A 102 -3.87 14.75 -7.46
N CYS A 103 -4.80 15.06 -8.36
CA CYS A 103 -6.15 14.50 -8.32
C CYS A 103 -6.12 12.97 -8.43
N LEU A 104 -5.32 12.43 -9.35
CA LEU A 104 -5.17 11.00 -9.51
C LEU A 104 -4.63 10.34 -8.22
N ALA A 105 -3.57 10.89 -7.63
CA ALA A 105 -3.01 10.38 -6.38
C ALA A 105 -4.05 10.40 -5.24
N LEU A 106 -4.79 11.49 -5.08
CA LEU A 106 -5.82 11.62 -4.06
C LEU A 106 -7.02 10.70 -4.28
N TYR A 107 -7.41 10.47 -5.54
CA TYR A 107 -8.39 9.43 -5.89
C TYR A 107 -7.95 8.06 -5.35
N TYR A 108 -6.71 7.66 -5.64
CA TYR A 108 -6.18 6.37 -5.20
C TYR A 108 -6.10 6.27 -3.66
N LEU A 109 -5.66 7.32 -2.97
CA LEU A 109 -5.64 7.36 -1.50
C LEU A 109 -7.04 7.15 -0.92
N LEU A 110 -8.04 7.92 -1.38
CA LEU A 110 -9.40 7.84 -0.84
C LEU A 110 -10.07 6.51 -1.21
N LYS A 111 -9.82 6.00 -2.42
CA LYS A 111 -10.38 4.72 -2.85
C LYS A 111 -9.85 3.55 -2.01
N SER A 112 -8.57 3.61 -1.58
CA SER A 112 -8.02 2.63 -0.64
C SER A 112 -8.80 2.58 0.68
N LYS A 113 -9.20 3.74 1.21
CA LYS A 113 -10.04 3.86 2.42
C LYS A 113 -11.42 3.26 2.21
N GLU A 114 -12.07 3.61 1.12
CA GLU A 114 -13.43 3.17 0.80
C GLU A 114 -13.52 1.65 0.68
N LEU A 115 -12.42 1.01 0.28
CA LEU A 115 -12.29 -0.44 0.17
C LEU A 115 -11.77 -1.11 1.47
N GLY A 116 -11.48 -0.33 2.52
CA GLY A 116 -11.12 -0.83 3.85
C GLY A 116 -9.63 -0.98 4.14
N SER A 117 -8.74 -0.36 3.33
CA SER A 117 -7.32 -0.29 3.70
C SER A 117 -7.11 0.68 4.86
N GLU A 118 -6.33 0.27 5.84
CA GLU A 118 -5.93 1.10 6.99
C GLU A 118 -4.53 1.71 6.83
N ILE A 119 -3.77 1.31 5.80
CA ILE A 119 -2.36 1.71 5.64
C ILE A 119 -2.23 3.23 5.44
N GLY A 120 -3.15 3.83 4.70
CA GLY A 120 -3.13 5.27 4.38
C GLY A 120 -3.78 6.18 5.41
N LYS A 121 -4.15 5.67 6.59
CA LYS A 121 -4.91 6.44 7.59
C LYS A 121 -4.19 7.73 8.00
N TYR A 122 -2.90 7.64 8.30
CA TYR A 122 -2.10 8.81 8.72
C TYR A 122 -2.00 9.87 7.62
N ASP A 123 -1.71 9.46 6.38
CA ASP A 123 -1.64 10.40 5.25
C ASP A 123 -2.99 11.10 5.03
N MET A 124 -4.08 10.36 5.19
CA MET A 124 -5.42 10.88 5.00
C MET A 124 -5.85 11.86 6.10
N GLU A 125 -5.49 11.60 7.36
CA GLU A 125 -5.70 12.54 8.47
C GLU A 125 -4.89 13.83 8.27
N ASN A 126 -3.68 13.73 7.72
CA ASN A 126 -2.84 14.91 7.45
C ASN A 126 -3.32 15.73 6.24
N ILE A 127 -3.76 15.06 5.17
CA ILE A 127 -4.19 15.71 3.94
C ILE A 127 -5.61 16.29 4.10
N PHE A 128 -6.47 15.63 4.88
CA PHE A 128 -7.88 15.98 5.06
C PHE A 128 -8.25 16.16 6.54
N PRO A 129 -7.70 17.18 7.22
CA PRO A 129 -7.91 17.37 8.66
C PRO A 129 -9.37 17.67 9.04
N ASP A 130 -10.12 18.32 8.15
CA ASP A 130 -11.49 18.78 8.45
C ASP A 130 -12.55 17.76 7.99
N SER A 131 -12.43 17.28 6.76
CA SER A 131 -13.39 16.36 6.16
C SER A 131 -12.76 15.54 5.05
N ILE A 132 -12.98 14.23 5.08
CA ILE A 132 -12.47 13.29 4.08
C ILE A 132 -13.54 13.13 2.99
N PRO A 133 -13.30 13.59 1.74
CA PRO A 133 -14.26 13.40 0.64
C PRO A 133 -14.26 11.96 0.15
N ASN A 134 -15.25 11.60 -0.67
CA ASN A 134 -15.21 10.34 -1.42
C ASN A 134 -14.21 10.45 -2.58
N SER A 135 -13.65 9.32 -3.00
CA SER A 135 -12.67 9.21 -4.09
C SER A 135 -13.16 9.85 -5.39
N THR A 136 -14.46 9.72 -5.71
CA THR A 136 -15.05 10.26 -6.94
C THR A 136 -14.92 11.79 -7.06
N TYR A 137 -14.82 12.51 -5.95
CA TYR A 137 -14.58 13.96 -5.96
C TYR A 137 -13.35 14.32 -6.80
N TYR A 138 -12.24 13.60 -6.65
CA TYR A 138 -11.02 13.91 -7.39
C TYR A 138 -11.03 13.43 -8.85
N LEU A 139 -11.91 12.48 -9.21
CA LEU A 139 -12.16 12.19 -10.63
C LEU A 139 -12.92 13.34 -11.30
N GLU A 140 -13.90 13.91 -10.60
CA GLU A 140 -14.66 15.06 -11.07
C GLU A 140 -13.77 16.30 -11.20
N GLU A 141 -12.95 16.61 -10.19
CA GLU A 141 -12.00 17.73 -10.26
C GLU A 141 -11.02 17.59 -11.43
N MET A 142 -10.42 16.40 -11.61
CA MET A 142 -9.48 16.14 -12.71
C MET A 142 -10.10 16.35 -14.11
N SER A 143 -11.42 16.16 -14.24
CA SER A 143 -12.14 16.31 -15.51
C SER A 143 -12.42 17.77 -15.92
N LYS A 144 -12.24 18.72 -15.00
CA LYS A 144 -12.53 20.15 -15.22
C LYS A 144 -11.37 20.89 -15.90
N GLU A 145 -10.20 20.27 -15.99
CA GLU A 145 -8.99 20.79 -16.62
C GLU A 145 -8.83 20.35 -18.09
#